data_AF-A0A3A8E7D9-F1
#
_entry.id   AF-A0A3A8E7D9-F1
#
_cell.length_a   1.000
_cell.length_b   1.000
_cell.length_c   1.000
_cell.angle_alpha   90.00
_cell.angle_beta   90.00
_cell.angle_gamma   90.00
#
_symmetry.space_group_name_H-M   'P 1'
#
loop_
_entity.id
_entity.type
_entity.pdbx_description
1 polymer ?
#
loop_
_entity_poly.entity_id
_entity_poly.type
_entity_poly.pdbx_seq_one_letter_code
_entity_poly.pdbx_strand_id
1 'polypeptide(L)'
;MKTTVIDFTLSSLIALLEHEGIDLSSVKISLKNDSTDESLTEGMLVDLIEKAKKDLEQIQNESTRLDFLLENRIRVEKWNTSPSTQYYFVMNEDDESIAKEVDGRDAIDAAIKIFEEESND
;
A
#
# COMPACT_ATOMS: atom_id res chain seq x y z
N MET A 1 12.17 1.00 -5.76
CA MET A 1 12.46 1.74 -7.01
C MET A 1 11.21 2.10 -7.83
N LYS A 2 10.16 1.26 -7.89
CA LYS A 2 9.01 1.47 -8.80
C LYS A 2 8.11 2.68 -8.45
N THR A 3 7.98 3.04 -7.17
CA THR A 3 7.06 4.09 -6.72
C THR A 3 7.71 5.46 -6.58
N THR A 4 9.02 5.54 -6.31
CA THR A 4 9.78 6.80 -6.19
C THR A 4 9.71 7.64 -7.46
N VAL A 5 9.76 7.00 -8.64
CA VAL A 5 9.65 7.71 -9.92
C VAL A 5 8.25 8.30 -10.10
N ILE A 6 7.21 7.56 -9.69
CA ILE A 6 5.83 8.02 -9.77
C ILE A 6 5.62 9.20 -8.81
N ASP A 7 6.09 9.08 -7.57
CA ASP A 7 6.01 10.14 -6.56
C ASP A 7 6.72 11.43 -7.01
N PHE A 8 7.93 11.31 -7.54
CA PHE A 8 8.68 12.43 -8.11
C PHE A 8 7.94 13.08 -9.29
N THR A 9 7.38 12.26 -10.19
CA THR A 9 6.63 12.76 -11.34
C THR A 9 5.38 13.51 -10.90
N LEU A 10 4.64 12.97 -9.92
CA LEU A 10 3.42 13.57 -9.39
C LEU A 10 3.72 14.90 -8.69
N SER A 11 4.76 14.93 -7.86
CA SER A 11 5.22 16.13 -7.16
C SER A 11 5.72 17.20 -8.14
N SER A 12 6.45 16.81 -9.18
CA SER A 12 6.93 17.74 -10.21
C SER A 12 5.78 18.36 -11.00
N LEU A 13 4.76 17.57 -11.35
CA LEU A 13 3.57 18.05 -12.05
C LEU A 13 2.78 19.05 -11.19
N ILE A 14 2.57 18.74 -9.91
CA ILE A 14 1.91 19.65 -8.96
C ILE A 14 2.65 20.98 -8.89
N ALA A 15 3.97 20.94 -8.70
CA ALA A 15 4.79 22.14 -8.61
C ALA A 15 4.73 23.01 -9.88
N LEU A 16 4.70 22.39 -11.06
CA LEU A 16 4.56 23.10 -12.33
C LEU A 16 3.20 23.81 -12.44
N LEU A 17 2.11 23.12 -12.10
CA LEU A 17 0.75 23.70 -12.17
C LEU A 17 0.59 24.85 -11.17
N GLU A 18 1.10 24.69 -9.94
CA GLU A 18 1.08 25.74 -8.93
C GLU A 18 1.94 26.95 -9.34
N HIS A 19 3.10 26.72 -9.95
CA HIS A 19 3.95 27.79 -10.49
C HIS A 19 3.25 28.57 -11.61
N GLU A 20 2.43 27.92 -12.42
CA GLU A 20 1.58 28.57 -13.43
C GLU A 20 0.36 29.30 -12.83
N GLY A 21 0.18 29.24 -11.50
CA GLY A 21 -0.93 29.88 -10.80
C GLY A 21 -2.26 29.12 -10.94
N ILE A 22 -2.21 27.84 -11.30
CA ILE A 22 -3.40 27.00 -11.45
C ILE A 22 -3.83 26.52 -10.06
N ASP A 23 -5.05 26.89 -9.66
CA ASP A 23 -5.69 26.34 -8.47
C ASP A 23 -6.19 24.92 -8.76
N LEU A 24 -5.47 23.92 -8.27
CA LEU A 24 -5.77 22.50 -8.45
C LEU A 24 -7.17 22.10 -7.95
N SER A 25 -7.73 22.84 -6.98
CA SER A 25 -9.08 22.60 -6.47
C SER A 25 -10.18 23.05 -7.44
N SER A 26 -9.83 23.87 -8.43
CA SER A 26 -10.75 24.37 -9.47
C SER A 26 -10.72 23.54 -10.76
N VAL A 27 -9.73 22.65 -10.91
CA VAL A 27 -9.52 21.89 -12.14
C VAL A 27 -10.38 20.63 -12.14
N LYS A 28 -11.34 20.60 -13.07
CA LYS A 28 -12.19 19.43 -13.33
C LYS A 28 -11.63 18.64 -14.52
N ILE A 29 -11.46 17.34 -14.35
CA ILE A 29 -10.92 16.44 -15.37
C ILE A 29 -11.97 15.39 -15.73
N SER A 30 -12.15 15.18 -17.02
CA SER A 30 -12.96 14.10 -17.55
C SER A 30 -12.03 12.97 -18.02
N LEU A 31 -12.09 11.84 -17.34
CA LEU A 31 -11.29 10.66 -17.66
C LEU A 31 -12.17 9.61 -18.34
N LYS A 32 -11.67 9.02 -19.42
CA LYS A 32 -12.30 7.86 -20.03
C LYS A 32 -11.88 6.61 -19.25
N ASN A 33 -12.85 5.87 -18.73
CA ASN A 33 -12.56 4.57 -18.11
C ASN A 33 -12.69 3.50 -19.19
N ASP A 34 -11.58 2.81 -19.52
CA ASP A 34 -11.57 1.76 -20.56
C ASP A 34 -12.36 0.49 -20.16
N SER A 35 -12.89 0.48 -18.94
CA SER A 35 -13.69 -0.60 -18.37
C SER A 35 -15.19 -0.33 -18.56
N THR A 36 -15.71 -0.68 -19.74
CA THR A 36 -17.13 -0.99 -20.03
C THR A 36 -18.22 0.10 -20.07
N ASP A 37 -17.92 1.39 -20.12
CA ASP A 37 -18.94 2.36 -20.56
C ASP A 37 -18.30 3.59 -21.20
N GLU A 38 -18.85 4.12 -22.30
CA GLU A 38 -18.35 5.34 -22.95
C GLU A 38 -18.54 6.60 -22.09
N SER A 39 -19.03 6.44 -20.85
CA SER A 39 -19.20 7.52 -19.90
C SER A 39 -17.85 8.05 -19.41
N LEU A 40 -17.64 9.36 -19.57
CA LEU A 40 -16.53 10.06 -18.94
C LEU A 40 -16.80 10.12 -17.44
N THR A 41 -15.85 9.64 -16.64
CA THR A 41 -15.86 9.89 -15.21
C THR A 41 -15.28 11.27 -14.96
N GLU A 42 -16.08 12.17 -14.41
CA GLU A 42 -15.62 13.48 -13.99
C GLU A 42 -15.12 13.43 -12.55
N GLY A 43 -13.96 14.03 -12.30
CA GLY A 43 -13.41 14.19 -10.96
C GLY A 43 -12.66 15.51 -10.84
N MET A 44 -12.53 16.01 -9.61
CA MET A 44 -11.63 17.13 -9.34
C MET A 44 -10.18 16.62 -9.35
N LEU A 45 -9.26 17.39 -9.94
CA LEU A 45 -7.85 17.01 -10.03
C LEU A 45 -7.25 16.77 -8.63
N VAL A 46 -7.63 17.58 -7.63
CA VAL A 46 -7.18 17.41 -6.25
C VAL A 46 -7.56 16.04 -5.67
N ASP A 47 -8.80 15.60 -5.85
CA ASP A 47 -9.28 14.29 -5.35
C ASP A 47 -8.52 13.13 -6.02
N LEU A 48 -8.23 13.27 -7.32
CA LEU A 48 -7.47 12.28 -8.08
C LEU A 48 -6.02 12.21 -7.61
N ILE A 49 -5.39 13.35 -7.32
CA ILE A 49 -4.04 13.43 -6.77
C ILE A 49 -3.98 12.77 -5.39
N GLU A 50 -4.92 13.09 -4.50
CA GLU A 50 -4.97 12.50 -3.15
C GLU A 50 -5.15 10.99 -3.21
N LYS A 51 -6.07 10.53 -4.07
CA LYS A 51 -6.27 9.10 -4.30
C LYS A 51 -5.00 8.43 -4.85
N ALA A 52 -4.35 9.04 -5.85
CA ALA A 52 -3.12 8.50 -6.42
C ALA A 52 -1.99 8.40 -5.39
N LYS A 53 -1.84 9.40 -4.52
CA LYS A 53 -0.86 9.37 -3.41
C LYS A 53 -1.13 8.23 -2.44
N LYS A 54 -2.39 8.06 -2.04
CA LYS A 54 -2.82 6.98 -1.14
C LYS A 54 -2.59 5.60 -1.77
N ASP A 55 -2.96 5.43 -3.03
CA ASP A 55 -2.76 4.18 -3.76
C ASP A 55 -1.25 3.87 -3.88
N LEU A 56 -0.42 4.90 -4.11
CA LEU A 56 1.03 4.77 -4.18
C LEU A 56 1.65 4.33 -2.84
N GLU A 57 1.22 4.93 -1.74
CA GLU A 57 1.63 4.56 -0.38
C GLU A 57 1.23 3.11 -0.06
N GLN A 58 0.01 2.70 -0.43
CA GLN A 58 -0.43 1.33 -0.25
C GLN A 58 0.44 0.35 -1.04
N ILE A 59 0.75 0.66 -2.31
CA ILE A 59 1.63 -0.18 -3.14
C ILE A 59 3.03 -0.28 -2.54
N GLN A 60 3.57 0.81 -1.98
CA GLN A 60 4.85 0.79 -1.27
C GLN A 60 4.80 -0.16 -0.07
N ASN A 61 3.80 -0.01 0.79
CA ASN A 61 3.65 -0.85 1.99
C ASN A 61 3.46 -2.32 1.63
N GLU A 62 2.65 -2.63 0.61
CA GLU A 62 2.47 -4.00 0.13
C GLU A 62 3.75 -4.58 -0.50
N SER A 63 4.53 -3.77 -1.23
CA SER A 63 5.83 -4.20 -1.74
C SER A 63 6.79 -4.56 -0.60
N THR A 64 6.91 -3.69 0.41
CA THR A 64 7.77 -3.94 1.58
C THR A 64 7.38 -5.23 2.31
N ARG A 65 6.09 -5.46 2.51
CA ARG A 65 5.59 -6.71 3.12
C ARG A 65 5.93 -7.93 2.27
N LEU A 66 5.78 -7.85 0.94
CA LEU A 66 6.12 -8.96 0.05
C LEU A 66 7.62 -9.25 0.06
N ASP A 67 8.46 -8.21 -0.01
CA ASP A 67 9.91 -8.36 0.04
C ASP A 67 10.32 -9.03 1.36
N PHE A 68 9.78 -8.60 2.49
CA PHE A 68 9.99 -9.25 3.79
C PHE A 68 9.61 -10.73 3.79
N LEU A 69 8.42 -11.08 3.28
CA LEU A 69 7.95 -12.47 3.25
C LEU A 69 8.85 -13.35 2.37
N LEU A 70 9.27 -12.83 1.21
CA LEU A 70 10.09 -13.58 0.25
C LEU A 70 11.53 -13.77 0.73
N GLU A 71 12.16 -12.70 1.24
CA GLU A 71 13.56 -12.72 1.66
C GLU A 71 13.76 -13.62 2.90
N ASN A 72 12.81 -13.56 3.84
CA ASN A 72 12.87 -14.34 5.08
C ASN A 72 12.15 -15.69 4.98
N ARG A 73 11.64 -16.03 3.79
CA ARG A 73 10.91 -17.29 3.49
C ARG A 73 9.76 -17.59 4.46
N ILE A 74 9.06 -16.53 4.82
CA ILE A 74 7.97 -16.54 5.77
C ILE A 74 6.67 -16.93 5.08
N ARG A 75 5.83 -17.67 5.80
CA ARG A 75 4.47 -18.00 5.36
C ARG A 75 3.45 -17.28 6.22
N VAL A 76 2.33 -16.89 5.63
CA VAL A 76 1.20 -16.32 6.36
C VAL A 76 0.03 -17.30 6.29
N GLU A 77 -0.44 -17.73 7.44
CA GLU A 77 -1.50 -18.72 7.56
C GLU A 77 -2.70 -18.17 8.30
N LYS A 78 -3.90 -18.46 7.78
CA LYS A 78 -5.16 -17.97 8.35
C LYS A 78 -5.88 -19.11 9.06
N TRP A 79 -5.92 -19.08 10.39
CA TRP A 79 -6.49 -20.17 11.20
C TRP A 79 -7.70 -19.70 12.00
N ASN A 80 -8.72 -20.55 12.09
CA ASN A 80 -9.83 -20.36 13.02
C ASN A 80 -9.40 -20.88 14.39
N THR A 81 -9.20 -19.99 15.36
CA THR A 81 -8.81 -20.36 16.73
C THR A 81 -10.02 -20.62 17.61
N SER A 82 -11.20 -20.15 17.19
CA SER A 82 -12.50 -20.46 17.80
C SER A 82 -13.59 -20.40 16.72
N PRO A 83 -14.82 -20.85 17.00
CA PRO A 83 -15.95 -20.73 16.05
C PRO A 83 -16.25 -19.30 15.57
N SER A 84 -15.84 -18.28 16.33
CA SER A 84 -16.10 -16.86 16.01
C SER A 84 -14.82 -16.02 15.92
N THR A 85 -13.65 -16.65 15.94
CA THR A 85 -12.37 -15.93 15.96
C THR A 85 -11.39 -16.55 14.98
N GLN A 86 -10.84 -15.69 14.14
CA GLN A 86 -9.87 -16.04 13.12
C GLN A 86 -8.67 -15.12 13.29
N TYR A 87 -7.48 -15.70 13.17
CA TYR A 87 -6.21 -14.98 13.22
C TYR A 87 -5.37 -15.32 12.00
N TYR A 88 -4.48 -14.40 11.66
CA TYR A 88 -3.37 -14.62 10.75
C TYR A 88 -2.11 -14.83 11.56
N PHE A 89 -1.38 -15.90 11.25
CA PHE A 89 -0.13 -16.28 11.87
C PHE A 89 0.98 -16.13 10.85
N VAL A 90 2.08 -15.49 11.25
CA VAL A 90 3.28 -15.33 10.44
C VAL A 90 4.30 -16.35 10.89
N MET A 91 4.58 -17.34 10.04
CA MET A 91 5.32 -18.55 10.35
C MET A 91 6.70 -18.54 9.68
N ASN A 92 7.75 -18.89 10.43
CA ASN A 92 9.10 -19.08 9.88
C ASN A 92 9.24 -20.45 9.19
N GLU A 93 10.45 -20.76 8.70
CA GLU A 93 10.73 -22.04 8.04
C GLU A 93 10.64 -23.26 8.97
N ASP A 94 10.78 -23.05 10.29
CA ASP A 94 10.75 -24.09 11.33
C ASP A 94 9.35 -24.34 11.90
N ASP A 95 8.31 -23.82 11.23
CA ASP A 95 6.91 -23.88 11.66
C ASP A 95 6.64 -23.18 13.01
N GLU A 96 7.47 -22.20 13.39
CA GLU A 96 7.27 -21.36 14.57
C GLU A 96 6.58 -20.04 14.20
N SER A 97 5.61 -19.64 15.02
CA SER A 97 4.89 -18.38 14.85
C SER A 97 5.72 -17.21 15.37
N ILE A 98 6.07 -16.28 14.49
CA ILE A 98 6.75 -15.02 14.80
C ILE A 98 5.75 -14.00 15.35
N ALA A 99 4.63 -13.82 14.66
CA ALA A 99 3.60 -12.85 15.02
C ALA A 99 2.20 -13.38 14.71
N LYS A 100 1.19 -12.81 15.38
CA LYS A 100 -0.21 -13.15 15.18
C LYS A 100 -1.12 -11.94 15.38
N GLU A 101 -1.95 -11.65 14.38
CA GLU A 101 -2.95 -10.59 14.45
C GLU A 101 -4.28 -10.97 13.80
N VAL A 102 -5.32 -10.17 14.04
CA VAL A 102 -6.66 -10.37 13.45
C VAL A 102 -6.68 -10.00 11.97
N ASP A 103 -5.87 -9.01 11.57
CA ASP A 103 -5.65 -8.64 10.17
C ASP A 103 -4.31 -9.18 9.67
N GLY A 104 -4.29 -9.65 8.42
CA GLY A 104 -3.09 -10.26 7.83
C GLY A 104 -1.96 -9.27 7.58
N ARG A 105 -2.27 -8.02 7.27
CA ARG A 105 -1.26 -6.97 7.08
C ARG A 105 -0.65 -6.57 8.42
N ASP A 106 -1.48 -6.39 9.43
CA ASP A 106 -1.03 -6.08 10.79
C ASP A 106 -0.14 -7.20 11.34
N ALA A 107 -0.46 -8.46 11.04
CA ALA A 107 0.37 -9.60 11.46
C ALA A 107 1.77 -9.55 10.83
N ILE A 108 1.86 -9.19 9.53
CA ILE A 108 3.14 -9.04 8.83
C ILE A 108 3.92 -7.84 9.38
N ASP A 109 3.25 -6.70 9.60
CA ASP A 109 3.90 -5.50 10.15
C ASP A 109 4.48 -5.76 11.55
N ALA A 110 3.75 -6.52 12.38
CA ALA A 110 4.25 -6.96 13.68
C ALA A 110 5.48 -7.87 13.55
N ALA A 111 5.50 -8.79 12.58
CA ALA A 111 6.65 -9.66 12.33
C ALA A 111 7.88 -8.89 11.82
N ILE A 112 7.69 -7.92 10.92
CA ILE A 112 8.77 -7.03 10.43
C ILE A 112 9.43 -6.32 11.61
N LYS A 113 8.61 -5.74 12.49
CA LYS A 113 9.10 -5.01 13.66
C LYS A 113 9.96 -5.90 14.59
N ILE A 114 9.54 -7.14 14.82
CA ILE A 114 10.31 -8.10 15.63
C ILE A 114 11.67 -8.39 14.99
N PHE A 115 11.70 -8.63 13.67
CA PHE A 115 12.96 -8.86 12.93
C PHE A 115 13.91 -7.65 12.98
N GLU A 116 13.37 -6.44 12.85
CA GLU A 116 14.17 -5.20 12.96
C GLU A 116 14.75 -5.02 14.37
N GLU A 117 14.01 -5.39 15.42
CA GLU A 117 14.49 -5.37 16.80
C GLU A 117 15.61 -6.42 17.02
N GLU A 118 15.44 -7.65 16.53
CA GLU A 118 16.44 -8.73 16.65
C GLU A 118 17.71 -8.48 15.84
N SER A 119 17.63 -7.76 14.72
CA SER A 119 18.79 -7.45 13.87
C SER A 119 19.69 -6.35 14.43
N ASN A 120 19.22 -5.62 15.45
CA ASN A 120 19.94 -4.51 16.08
C ASN A 120 20.66 -4.90 17.39
N ASP A 121 20.54 -6.16 17.82
CA ASP A 121 21.28 -6.77 18.95
C ASP A 121 22.52 -7.56 18.49
#